data_AF-F0SLE3-F1
#
_entry.id   AF-F0SLE3-F1
#
_cell.length_a   1.000
_cell.length_b   1.000
_cell.length_c   1.000
_cell.angle_alpha   90.00
_cell.angle_beta   90.00
_cell.angle_gamma   90.00
#
_symmetry.space_group_name_H-M   'P 1'
#
loop_
_entity.id
_entity.type
_entity.pdbx_description
1 polymer ?
#
loop_
_entity_poly.entity_id
_entity_poly.type
_entity_poly.pdbx_seq_one_letter_code
_entity_poly.pdbx_strand_id
1 'polypeptide(L)'
;MGIYINPAIKQLKDQQVRYAPRQVRLEQIGRAESLMAELQTEQEYEYNKLQTRITDHKSEAYPDLKIEGKVAVHDLAKFVEDLSDSVDLTPGELEEPTITVEELSERFQVSTKTVDRWRTRGLVGRKLKVGSRKRVVFLKSSVDRFVKENAREIRRSSRFSQLTAQDRLEIIERARKMAGHGACLSEISKRLAKKMGRSVETIRYTLKNHDRDYPESAVFPHARGPLTDEKRREIFHKHQRGTSVNELARQYCRTRSSIHRIVNEVRAERIMEVSLDFIDSDEFHQKGADRVILEADAPVAERAEPKQKVPPGLPAYLASLYELPLLTRAQEQYYFRKMNYLKFKAQELREDLNTDRPSARLMTKIEELIREAVAVKNFLIRSNLRLVVSIAKRHFKPQANFFEMVSDGNMSLIRAIEKFDYSQGNKFSTYATWAIMKNYARSIPTELKQLDRYRTGHDELFSQSTDARDNPFRQELNQQHQHSAIMSILGQLDPRERDIILHRFGLNKGTEPETLEQVGHRFGVTKERIRQIESRALSKLKKIAVEEKLEIPGV
;
A
#
# COMPACT_ATOMS: atom_id res chain seq x y z
N MET A 1 -31.56 -2.38 33.86
CA MET A 1 -32.40 -2.10 32.67
C MET A 1 -32.12 -0.69 32.18
N GLY A 2 -32.17 -0.49 30.87
CA GLY A 2 -31.93 0.82 30.24
C GLY A 2 -33.13 1.77 30.33
N ILE A 3 -33.06 2.81 29.49
CA ILE A 3 -34.10 3.83 29.29
C ILE A 3 -35.29 3.19 28.53
N TYR A 4 -36.51 3.68 28.73
CA TYR A 4 -37.66 3.32 27.89
C TYR A 4 -37.34 3.60 26.42
N ILE A 5 -37.61 2.64 25.53
CA ILE A 5 -37.38 2.79 24.10
C ILE A 5 -38.52 3.61 23.48
N ASN A 6 -39.75 3.33 23.88
CA ASN A 6 -40.95 4.04 23.44
C ASN A 6 -41.39 5.10 24.47
N PRO A 7 -41.49 6.38 24.09
CA PRO A 7 -41.88 7.46 24.99
C PRO A 7 -43.32 7.34 25.52
N ALA A 8 -44.23 6.69 24.79
CA ALA A 8 -45.63 6.56 25.19
C ALA A 8 -45.80 5.62 26.41
N ILE A 9 -44.99 4.55 26.51
CA ILE A 9 -45.00 3.67 27.69
C ILE A 9 -44.38 4.38 28.90
N LYS A 10 -43.35 5.19 28.68
CA LYS A 10 -42.78 6.04 29.74
C LYS A 10 -43.82 7.04 30.27
N GLN A 11 -44.55 7.70 29.38
CA GLN A 11 -45.60 8.64 29.76
C GLN A 11 -46.73 7.94 30.53
N LEU A 12 -47.13 6.73 30.08
CA LEU A 12 -48.10 5.91 30.80
C LEU A 12 -47.62 5.62 32.23
N LYS A 13 -46.37 5.19 32.40
CA LYS A 13 -45.78 4.99 33.73
C LYS A 13 -45.85 6.25 34.58
N ASP A 14 -45.43 7.39 34.04
CA ASP A 14 -45.41 8.66 34.77
C ASP A 14 -46.82 9.10 35.21
N GLN A 15 -47.84 8.85 34.39
CA GLN A 15 -49.24 9.07 34.74
C GLN A 15 -49.71 8.14 35.86
N GLN A 16 -49.45 6.83 35.76
CA GLN A 16 -49.88 5.87 36.78
C GLN A 16 -49.19 6.13 38.13
N VAL A 17 -47.90 6.46 38.14
CA VAL A 17 -47.18 6.79 39.38
C VAL A 17 -47.74 8.06 40.05
N ARG A 18 -48.19 9.05 39.27
CA ARG A 18 -48.72 10.32 39.81
C ARG A 18 -50.15 10.23 40.30
N TYR A 19 -51.02 9.52 39.57
CA TYR A 19 -52.47 9.62 39.75
C TYR A 19 -53.12 8.31 40.23
N ALA A 20 -52.51 7.15 40.00
CA ALA A 20 -53.15 5.88 40.34
C ALA A 20 -52.95 5.51 41.83
N PRO A 21 -54.02 5.11 42.55
CA PRO A 21 -53.93 4.59 43.90
C PRO A 21 -52.98 3.39 44.01
N ARG A 22 -52.43 3.16 45.19
CA ARG A 22 -51.46 2.08 45.46
C ARG A 22 -51.98 0.71 44.98
N GLN A 23 -53.23 0.39 45.26
CA GLN A 23 -53.85 -0.90 44.92
C GLN A 23 -53.99 -1.09 43.41
N VAL A 24 -54.40 -0.04 42.69
CA VAL A 24 -54.48 -0.05 41.22
C VAL A 24 -53.09 -0.29 40.60
N ARG A 25 -52.04 0.34 41.15
CA ARG A 25 -50.66 0.11 40.68
C ARG A 25 -50.20 -1.35 40.89
N LEU A 26 -50.61 -1.99 41.99
CA LEU A 26 -50.31 -3.42 42.23
C LEU A 26 -50.99 -4.32 41.20
N GLU A 27 -52.25 -4.07 40.89
CA GLU A 27 -52.98 -4.82 39.85
C GLU A 27 -52.36 -4.61 38.47
N GLN A 28 -51.98 -3.37 38.13
CA GLN A 28 -51.32 -3.04 36.87
C GLN A 28 -49.96 -3.73 36.71
N ILE A 29 -49.19 -3.89 37.79
CA ILE A 29 -47.94 -4.67 37.78
C ILE A 29 -48.23 -6.12 37.37
N GLY A 30 -49.22 -6.76 37.99
CA GLY A 30 -49.61 -8.14 37.67
C GLY A 30 -50.12 -8.29 36.24
N ARG A 31 -50.95 -7.36 35.77
CA ARG A 31 -51.48 -7.35 34.39
C ARG A 31 -50.39 -7.15 33.35
N ALA A 32 -49.43 -6.25 33.62
CA ALA A 32 -48.30 -6.04 32.73
C ALA A 32 -47.41 -7.29 32.63
N GLU A 33 -47.13 -7.98 33.75
CA GLU A 33 -46.37 -9.24 33.75
C GLU A 33 -47.09 -10.37 32.99
N SER A 34 -48.42 -10.50 33.14
CA SER A 34 -49.22 -11.46 32.38
C SER A 34 -49.27 -11.12 30.89
N LEU A 35 -49.49 -9.85 30.56
CA LEU A 35 -49.51 -9.38 29.17
C LEU A 35 -48.19 -9.69 28.46
N MET A 36 -47.05 -9.42 29.12
CA MET A 36 -45.74 -9.74 28.57
C MET A 36 -45.56 -11.23 28.24
N ALA A 37 -46.21 -12.13 28.97
CA ALA A 37 -46.14 -13.56 28.72
C ALA A 37 -46.91 -14.00 27.47
N GLU A 38 -47.86 -13.19 27.01
CA GLU A 38 -48.70 -13.47 25.84
C GLU A 38 -48.18 -12.83 24.56
N LEU A 39 -47.37 -11.77 24.66
CA LEU A 39 -46.86 -11.04 23.50
C LEU A 39 -45.83 -11.85 22.71
N GLN A 40 -45.99 -11.86 21.39
CA GLN A 40 -45.02 -12.42 20.45
C GLN A 40 -44.03 -11.33 20.02
N THR A 41 -42.73 -11.59 20.15
CA THR A 41 -41.69 -10.58 19.93
C THR A 41 -41.57 -10.09 18.48
N GLU A 42 -42.04 -10.87 17.52
CA GLU A 42 -41.97 -10.59 16.07
C GLU A 42 -43.20 -9.85 15.53
N GLN A 43 -44.25 -9.66 16.35
CA GLN A 43 -45.50 -9.03 15.93
C GLN A 43 -45.56 -7.56 16.37
N GLU A 44 -46.27 -6.71 15.62
CA GLU A 44 -46.60 -5.34 16.03
C GLU A 44 -47.93 -5.27 16.77
N TYR A 45 -47.98 -4.47 17.84
CA TYR A 45 -49.17 -4.26 18.65
C TYR A 45 -49.53 -2.78 18.71
N GLU A 46 -50.83 -2.48 18.58
CA GLU A 46 -51.34 -1.12 18.81
C GLU A 46 -51.19 -0.72 20.28
N TYR A 47 -50.60 0.45 20.53
CA TYR A 47 -50.37 0.97 21.87
C TYR A 47 -51.65 1.00 22.72
N ASN A 48 -52.78 1.44 22.14
CA ASN A 48 -54.06 1.52 22.83
C ASN A 48 -54.55 0.17 23.34
N LYS A 49 -54.32 -0.91 22.59
CA LYS A 49 -54.67 -2.27 23.02
C LYS A 49 -53.79 -2.69 24.21
N LEU A 50 -52.50 -2.40 24.17
CA LEU A 50 -51.57 -2.67 25.29
C LEU A 50 -51.96 -1.87 26.54
N GLN A 51 -52.22 -0.56 26.40
CA GLN A 51 -52.63 0.30 27.50
C GLN A 51 -53.94 -0.15 28.15
N THR A 52 -54.94 -0.48 27.32
CA THR A 52 -56.26 -0.92 27.81
C THR A 52 -56.13 -2.21 28.63
N ARG A 53 -55.30 -3.16 28.18
CA ARG A 53 -55.06 -4.42 28.93
C ARG A 53 -54.33 -4.23 30.26
N ILE A 54 -53.58 -3.15 30.41
CA ILE A 54 -52.87 -2.83 31.66
C ILE A 54 -53.78 -2.04 32.60
N THR A 55 -54.43 -0.99 32.10
CA THR A 55 -55.11 0.02 32.92
C THR A 55 -56.64 -0.14 33.00
N ASP A 56 -57.24 -1.04 32.21
CA ASP A 56 -58.70 -1.16 31.96
C ASP A 56 -59.37 0.12 31.42
N HIS A 57 -58.60 1.15 31.09
CA HIS A 57 -59.10 2.41 30.57
C HIS A 57 -58.67 2.61 29.13
N LYS A 58 -59.62 2.96 28.27
CA LYS A 58 -59.36 3.28 26.87
C LYS A 58 -58.95 4.76 26.77
N SER A 59 -57.74 5.01 26.30
CA SER A 59 -57.21 6.35 26.03
C SER A 59 -57.24 6.62 24.53
N GLU A 60 -57.48 7.88 24.14
CA GLU A 60 -57.38 8.33 22.74
C GLU A 60 -55.98 8.84 22.38
N ALA A 61 -55.05 8.86 23.34
CA ALA A 61 -53.67 9.26 23.09
C ALA A 61 -52.94 8.23 22.20
N TYR A 62 -52.29 8.70 21.13
CA TYR A 62 -51.53 7.88 20.17
C TYR A 62 -52.36 6.82 19.41
N PRO A 63 -53.41 7.21 18.66
CA PRO A 63 -54.37 6.30 18.02
C PRO A 63 -53.73 5.32 17.02
N ASP A 64 -52.73 5.79 16.26
CA ASP A 64 -52.08 5.01 15.19
C ASP A 64 -50.72 4.43 15.61
N LEU A 65 -50.33 4.56 16.89
CA LEU A 65 -49.01 4.11 17.32
C LEU A 65 -48.97 2.59 17.45
N LYS A 66 -48.13 1.97 16.62
CA LYS A 66 -47.76 0.56 16.71
C LYS A 66 -46.40 0.41 17.39
N ILE A 67 -46.28 -0.61 18.21
CA ILE A 67 -45.06 -0.95 18.95
C ILE A 67 -44.69 -2.38 18.60
N GLU A 68 -43.45 -2.59 18.14
CA GLU A 68 -42.89 -3.92 17.95
C GLU A 68 -42.95 -4.71 19.27
N GLY A 69 -43.35 -5.98 19.22
CA GLY A 69 -43.52 -6.83 20.40
C GLY A 69 -42.26 -6.92 21.26
N LYS A 70 -41.08 -6.96 20.64
CA LYS A 70 -39.79 -6.89 21.34
C LYS A 70 -39.62 -5.60 22.14
N VAL A 71 -40.01 -4.46 21.59
CA VAL A 71 -39.96 -3.15 22.26
C VAL A 71 -41.00 -3.08 23.38
N ALA A 72 -42.21 -3.57 23.12
CA ALA A 72 -43.28 -3.65 24.11
C ALA A 72 -42.88 -4.49 25.33
N VAL A 73 -42.35 -5.70 25.12
CA VAL A 73 -41.87 -6.58 26.20
C VAL A 73 -40.75 -5.90 27.01
N HIS A 74 -39.79 -5.24 26.36
CA HIS A 74 -38.73 -4.51 27.05
C HIS A 74 -39.28 -3.38 27.94
N ASP A 75 -40.13 -2.53 27.39
CA ASP A 75 -40.63 -1.35 28.10
C ASP A 75 -41.66 -1.71 29.16
N LEU A 76 -42.44 -2.79 28.98
CA LEU A 76 -43.34 -3.34 30.00
C LEU A 76 -42.56 -3.94 31.18
N ALA A 77 -41.42 -4.59 30.93
CA ALA A 77 -40.55 -5.07 32.01
C ALA A 77 -40.05 -3.90 32.88
N LYS A 78 -39.74 -2.78 32.22
CA LYS A 78 -39.30 -1.55 32.89
C LYS A 78 -40.46 -0.85 33.62
N PHE A 79 -41.65 -0.84 33.02
CA PHE A 79 -42.89 -0.35 33.60
C PHE A 79 -43.18 -1.05 34.94
N VAL A 80 -43.06 -2.39 34.97
CA VAL A 80 -43.22 -3.20 36.19
C VAL A 80 -42.16 -2.85 37.25
N GLU A 81 -40.89 -2.73 36.84
CA GLU A 81 -39.80 -2.40 37.77
C GLU A 81 -39.98 -1.00 38.40
N ASP A 82 -40.39 -0.01 37.63
CA ASP A 82 -40.57 1.37 38.10
C ASP A 82 -41.88 1.53 38.91
N LEU A 83 -42.96 0.83 38.54
CA LEU A 83 -44.19 0.84 39.34
C LEU A 83 -44.01 0.12 40.67
N SER A 84 -43.32 -1.03 40.69
CA SER A 84 -43.00 -1.72 41.95
C SER A 84 -42.13 -0.87 42.87
N ASP A 85 -41.20 -0.08 42.31
CA ASP A 85 -40.41 0.90 43.06
C ASP A 85 -41.28 1.97 43.74
N SER A 86 -42.35 2.39 43.07
CA SER A 86 -43.24 3.45 43.54
C SER A 86 -44.24 3.00 44.63
N VAL A 87 -44.41 1.69 44.81
CA VAL A 87 -45.38 1.08 45.74
C VAL A 87 -44.74 0.68 47.07
N ASP A 88 -43.41 0.68 47.15
CA ASP A 88 -42.62 0.30 48.33
C ASP A 88 -43.02 -1.08 48.89
N LEU A 89 -43.12 -2.08 48.01
CA LEU A 89 -43.48 -3.46 48.32
C LEU A 89 -42.62 -4.04 49.47
N THR A 90 -43.27 -4.71 50.42
CA THR A 90 -42.62 -5.44 51.52
C THR A 90 -42.71 -6.97 51.32
N PRO A 91 -41.81 -7.78 51.92
CA PRO A 91 -41.72 -9.21 51.60
C PRO A 91 -43.00 -10.03 51.89
N GLY A 92 -43.85 -9.56 52.80
CA GLY A 92 -45.10 -10.23 53.18
C GLY A 92 -46.31 -9.92 52.26
N GLU A 93 -46.18 -8.97 51.33
CA GLU A 93 -47.27 -8.57 50.43
C GLU A 93 -47.27 -9.32 49.08
N LEU A 94 -46.34 -10.24 48.89
CA LEU A 94 -46.24 -11.04 47.67
C LEU A 94 -46.78 -12.45 47.92
N GLU A 95 -47.69 -12.88 47.06
CA GLU A 95 -48.34 -14.20 47.14
C GLU A 95 -47.40 -15.36 46.74
N GLU A 96 -46.26 -15.06 46.12
CA GLU A 96 -45.28 -16.05 45.65
C GLU A 96 -43.87 -15.87 46.23
N PRO A 97 -43.09 -16.95 46.38
CA PRO A 97 -41.69 -16.86 46.78
C PRO A 97 -40.85 -16.03 45.79
N THR A 98 -40.05 -15.12 46.33
CA THR A 98 -39.13 -14.28 45.55
C THR A 98 -37.70 -14.80 45.59
N ILE A 99 -36.97 -14.64 44.50
CA ILE A 99 -35.56 -15.01 44.35
C ILE A 99 -34.75 -13.73 44.06
N THR A 100 -33.63 -13.55 44.75
CA THR A 100 -32.71 -12.41 44.54
C THR A 100 -31.76 -12.63 43.36
N VAL A 101 -31.07 -11.57 42.93
CA VAL A 101 -30.05 -11.68 41.85
C VAL A 101 -28.93 -12.62 42.27
N GLU A 102 -28.50 -12.58 43.53
CA GLU A 102 -27.44 -13.41 44.09
C GLU A 102 -27.83 -14.89 44.12
N GLU A 103 -29.01 -15.21 44.65
CA GLU A 103 -29.53 -16.58 44.68
C GLU A 103 -29.70 -17.17 43.28
N LEU A 104 -30.10 -16.34 42.30
CA LEU A 104 -30.27 -16.76 40.91
C LEU A 104 -28.90 -16.99 40.23
N SER A 105 -27.89 -16.19 40.59
CA SER A 105 -26.50 -16.37 40.17
C SER A 105 -25.94 -17.72 40.64
N GLU A 106 -26.17 -18.06 41.91
CA GLU A 106 -25.74 -19.32 42.52
C GLU A 106 -26.50 -20.53 41.97
N ARG A 107 -27.84 -20.46 41.91
CA ARG A 107 -28.71 -21.55 41.44
C ARG A 107 -28.35 -22.02 40.02
N PHE A 108 -27.93 -21.10 39.15
CA PHE A 108 -27.59 -21.42 37.76
C PHE A 108 -26.10 -21.40 37.45
N GLN A 109 -25.23 -21.21 38.46
CA GLN A 109 -23.77 -21.10 38.29
C GLN A 109 -23.35 -20.09 37.21
N VAL A 110 -24.01 -18.93 37.19
CA VAL A 110 -23.71 -17.83 36.26
C VAL A 110 -23.22 -16.62 37.03
N SER A 111 -22.60 -15.65 36.35
CA SER A 111 -22.26 -14.36 36.96
C SER A 111 -23.50 -13.47 37.14
N THR A 112 -23.48 -12.55 38.10
CA THR A 112 -24.51 -11.51 38.27
C THR A 112 -24.73 -10.68 37.00
N LYS A 113 -23.66 -10.41 36.22
CA LYS A 113 -23.75 -9.76 34.90
C LYS A 113 -24.51 -10.57 33.85
N THR A 114 -24.57 -11.89 34.00
CA THR A 114 -25.38 -12.76 33.14
C THR A 114 -26.85 -12.66 33.52
N VAL A 115 -27.15 -12.60 34.82
CA VAL A 115 -28.51 -12.36 35.32
C VAL A 115 -29.03 -10.99 34.86
N ASP A 116 -28.21 -9.94 34.91
CA ASP A 116 -28.58 -8.63 34.37
C ASP A 116 -28.84 -8.66 32.85
N ARG A 117 -28.10 -9.49 32.09
CA ARG A 117 -28.38 -9.72 30.67
C ARG A 117 -29.70 -10.46 30.45
N TRP A 118 -30.07 -11.39 31.33
CA TRP A 118 -31.38 -12.04 31.28
C TRP A 118 -32.53 -11.04 31.47
N ARG A 119 -32.35 -10.04 32.35
CA ARG A 119 -33.32 -8.95 32.53
C ARG A 119 -33.58 -8.17 31.25
N THR A 120 -32.52 -7.85 30.50
CA THR A 120 -32.67 -7.16 29.19
C THR A 120 -33.36 -8.01 28.12
N ARG A 121 -33.56 -9.31 28.38
CA ARG A 121 -34.19 -10.27 27.47
C ARG A 121 -35.54 -10.77 27.95
N GLY A 122 -36.14 -10.11 28.95
CA GLY A 122 -37.49 -10.41 29.40
C GLY A 122 -37.60 -11.09 30.77
N LEU A 123 -36.50 -11.27 31.52
CA LEU A 123 -36.61 -11.64 32.94
C LEU A 123 -37.10 -10.42 33.75
N VAL A 124 -38.39 -10.42 34.10
CA VAL A 124 -39.03 -9.32 34.83
C VAL A 124 -38.70 -9.38 36.31
N GLY A 125 -38.21 -8.26 36.86
CA GLY A 125 -37.93 -8.12 38.28
C GLY A 125 -38.78 -7.01 38.91
N ARG A 126 -39.19 -7.21 40.16
CA ARG A 126 -39.85 -6.22 41.01
C ARG A 126 -38.85 -5.60 41.98
N LYS A 127 -39.04 -4.33 42.34
CA LYS A 127 -38.29 -3.71 43.43
C LYS A 127 -39.02 -3.90 44.75
N LEU A 128 -38.26 -4.35 45.75
CA LEU A 128 -38.76 -4.71 47.06
C LEU A 128 -37.95 -3.99 48.13
N LYS A 129 -38.63 -3.39 49.10
CA LYS A 129 -38.01 -2.63 50.19
C LYS A 129 -37.70 -3.59 51.35
N VAL A 130 -36.40 -3.82 51.59
CA VAL A 130 -35.90 -4.66 52.69
C VAL A 130 -35.11 -3.76 53.64
N GLY A 131 -35.75 -3.38 54.75
CA GLY A 131 -35.22 -2.36 55.67
C GLY A 131 -35.12 -0.99 54.98
N SER A 132 -33.93 -0.38 54.98
CA SER A 132 -33.67 0.90 54.32
C SER A 132 -33.25 0.78 52.84
N ARG A 133 -33.04 -0.44 52.32
CA ARG A 133 -32.53 -0.68 50.96
C ARG A 133 -33.58 -1.32 50.07
N LYS A 134 -33.64 -0.87 48.81
CA LYS A 134 -34.46 -1.49 47.77
C LYS A 134 -33.61 -2.53 47.01
N ARG A 135 -34.14 -3.73 46.83
CA ARG A 135 -33.51 -4.82 46.08
C ARG A 135 -34.40 -5.25 44.92
N VAL A 136 -33.78 -5.69 43.83
CA VAL A 136 -34.50 -6.32 42.72
C VAL A 136 -34.68 -7.79 43.05
N VAL A 137 -35.91 -8.27 42.96
CA VAL A 137 -36.26 -9.67 43.15
C VAL A 137 -37.12 -10.17 42.00
N PHE A 138 -37.12 -11.48 41.80
CA PHE A 138 -37.85 -12.17 40.75
C PHE A 138 -38.86 -13.11 41.38
N LEU A 139 -40.10 -13.12 40.88
CA LEU A 139 -41.08 -14.13 41.28
C LEU A 139 -40.65 -15.49 40.75
N LYS A 140 -40.87 -16.56 41.53
CA LYS A 140 -40.54 -17.93 41.11
C LYS A 140 -41.19 -18.28 39.77
N SER A 141 -42.45 -17.91 39.56
CA SER A 141 -43.18 -18.12 38.29
C SER A 141 -42.48 -17.44 37.09
N SER A 142 -41.98 -16.22 37.29
CA SER A 142 -41.25 -15.46 36.26
C SER A 142 -39.91 -16.10 35.92
N VAL A 143 -39.18 -16.60 36.93
CA VAL A 143 -37.91 -17.30 36.73
C VAL A 143 -38.14 -18.63 36.00
N ASP A 144 -39.11 -19.44 36.44
CA ASP A 144 -39.38 -20.75 35.87
C ASP A 144 -39.87 -20.63 34.40
N ARG A 145 -40.68 -19.61 34.08
CA ARG A 145 -41.09 -19.29 32.70
C ARG A 145 -39.89 -18.91 31.84
N PHE A 146 -39.08 -17.96 32.29
CA PHE A 146 -37.88 -17.52 31.57
C PHE A 146 -36.92 -18.69 31.31
N VAL A 147 -36.77 -19.59 32.30
CA VAL A 147 -35.93 -20.79 32.18
C VAL A 147 -36.49 -21.78 31.17
N LYS A 148 -37.81 -21.98 31.15
CA LYS A 148 -38.48 -22.86 30.17
C LYS A 148 -38.27 -22.36 28.74
N GLU A 149 -38.44 -21.06 28.51
CA GLU A 149 -38.28 -20.42 27.20
C GLU A 149 -36.81 -20.35 26.75
N ASN A 150 -35.87 -20.18 27.69
CA ASN A 150 -34.44 -19.97 27.39
C ASN A 150 -33.54 -21.15 27.81
N ALA A 151 -34.10 -22.35 27.95
CA ALA A 151 -33.43 -23.53 28.53
C ALA A 151 -32.07 -23.86 27.87
N ARG A 152 -31.97 -23.73 26.55
CA ARG A 152 -30.72 -24.00 25.80
C ARG A 152 -29.62 -23.01 26.15
N GLU A 153 -29.97 -21.73 26.31
CA GLU A 153 -29.00 -20.68 26.61
C GLU A 153 -28.52 -20.78 28.06
N ILE A 154 -29.44 -20.99 29.01
CA ILE A 154 -29.09 -21.12 30.42
C ILE A 154 -28.14 -22.32 30.63
N ARG A 155 -28.40 -23.47 29.99
CA ARG A 155 -27.46 -24.62 29.98
C ARG A 155 -26.10 -24.30 29.38
N ARG A 156 -26.03 -23.37 28.42
CA ARG A 156 -24.75 -22.94 27.81
C ARG A 156 -24.01 -21.96 28.72
N SER A 157 -24.72 -21.05 29.37
CA SER A 157 -24.18 -20.07 30.31
C SER A 157 -23.70 -20.70 31.61
N SER A 158 -24.37 -21.75 32.12
CA SER A 158 -23.97 -22.47 33.33
C SER A 158 -22.69 -23.30 33.17
N ARG A 159 -22.27 -23.59 31.93
CA ARG A 159 -20.97 -24.22 31.63
C ARG A 159 -19.79 -23.25 31.72
N PHE A 160 -20.05 -21.98 32.01
CA PHE A 160 -19.01 -20.97 32.15
C PHE A 160 -18.30 -21.14 33.49
N SER A 161 -17.02 -21.54 33.46
CA SER A 161 -16.13 -21.45 34.61
C SER A 161 -15.01 -20.46 34.34
N GLN A 162 -14.61 -19.70 35.36
CA GLN A 162 -13.50 -18.76 35.23
C GLN A 162 -12.17 -19.52 35.04
N LEU A 163 -11.22 -18.87 34.37
CA LEU A 163 -9.88 -19.41 34.19
C LEU A 163 -9.04 -19.15 35.44
N THR A 164 -8.57 -20.22 36.06
CA THR A 164 -7.64 -20.13 37.21
C THR A 164 -6.26 -19.62 36.75
N ALA A 165 -5.43 -19.16 37.69
CA ALA A 165 -4.04 -18.79 37.37
C ALA A 165 -3.26 -19.99 36.81
N GLN A 166 -3.51 -21.19 37.34
CA GLN A 166 -2.91 -22.43 36.88
C GLN A 166 -3.32 -22.77 35.44
N ASP A 167 -4.61 -22.63 35.11
CA ASP A 167 -5.12 -22.84 33.74
C ASP A 167 -4.42 -21.90 32.75
N ARG A 168 -4.15 -20.64 33.15
CA ARG A 168 -3.46 -19.66 32.28
C ARG A 168 -2.02 -20.08 32.00
N LEU A 169 -1.28 -20.48 33.03
CA LEU A 169 0.09 -20.96 32.90
C LEU A 169 0.16 -22.20 32.00
N GLU A 170 -0.73 -23.18 32.23
CA GLU A 170 -0.79 -24.40 31.43
C GLU A 170 -1.08 -24.11 29.94
N ILE A 171 -1.95 -23.15 29.65
CA ILE A 171 -2.22 -22.69 28.27
C ILE A 171 -0.95 -22.13 27.62
N ILE A 172 -0.22 -21.26 28.33
CA ILE A 172 0.98 -20.59 27.80
C ILE A 172 2.09 -21.61 27.54
N GLU A 173 2.38 -22.50 28.49
CA GLU A 173 3.43 -23.52 28.34
C GLU A 173 3.14 -24.47 27.18
N ARG A 174 1.90 -24.98 27.10
CA ARG A 174 1.51 -25.87 26.00
C ARG A 174 1.52 -25.15 24.67
N ALA A 175 1.06 -23.90 24.63
CA ALA A 175 1.13 -23.10 23.41
C ALA A 175 2.58 -22.87 22.96
N ARG A 176 3.50 -22.58 23.88
CA ARG A 176 4.93 -22.41 23.59
C ARG A 176 5.56 -23.69 23.04
N LYS A 177 5.27 -24.85 23.63
CA LYS A 177 5.71 -26.16 23.09
C LYS A 177 5.19 -26.37 21.67
N MET A 178 3.91 -26.11 21.41
CA MET A 178 3.33 -26.28 20.08
C MET A 178 3.87 -25.26 19.06
N ALA A 179 4.10 -24.01 19.48
CA ALA A 179 4.68 -22.97 18.64
C ALA A 179 6.12 -23.31 18.24
N GLY A 180 6.91 -23.93 19.14
CA GLY A 180 8.24 -24.45 18.84
C GLY A 180 8.26 -25.53 17.75
N HIS A 181 7.14 -26.23 17.51
CA HIS A 181 6.97 -27.18 16.41
C HIS A 181 6.39 -26.53 15.15
N GLY A 182 6.37 -25.20 15.05
CA GLY A 182 5.90 -24.44 13.89
C GLY A 182 4.38 -24.30 13.79
N ALA A 183 3.60 -24.64 14.82
CA ALA A 183 2.16 -24.46 14.80
C ALA A 183 1.75 -23.00 15.02
N CYS A 184 0.77 -22.53 14.25
CA CYS A 184 0.32 -21.14 14.31
C CYS A 184 -0.76 -20.91 15.39
N LEU A 185 -0.92 -19.66 15.85
CA LEU A 185 -1.88 -19.26 16.89
C LEU A 185 -3.29 -19.82 16.69
N SER A 186 -3.82 -19.78 15.46
CA SER A 186 -5.15 -20.29 15.13
C SER A 186 -5.28 -21.80 15.41
N GLU A 187 -4.28 -22.57 15.03
CA GLU A 187 -4.27 -24.02 15.20
C GLU A 187 -4.07 -24.42 16.66
N ILE A 188 -3.14 -23.74 17.34
CA ILE A 188 -2.88 -23.92 18.76
C ILE A 188 -4.13 -23.60 19.58
N SER A 189 -4.80 -22.47 19.30
CA SER A 189 -6.04 -22.09 19.97
C SER A 189 -7.13 -23.16 19.83
N LYS A 190 -7.28 -23.78 18.64
CA LYS A 190 -8.26 -24.84 18.40
C LYS A 190 -7.92 -26.14 19.13
N ARG A 191 -6.65 -26.56 19.09
CA ARG A 191 -6.19 -27.79 19.74
C ARG A 191 -6.31 -27.69 21.27
N LEU A 192 -5.87 -26.56 21.85
CA LEU A 192 -5.98 -26.30 23.29
C LEU A 192 -7.44 -26.17 23.73
N ALA A 193 -8.29 -25.50 22.95
CA ALA A 193 -9.72 -25.39 23.24
C ALA A 193 -10.39 -26.78 23.35
N LYS A 194 -10.11 -27.68 22.41
CA LYS A 194 -10.63 -29.05 22.43
C LYS A 194 -10.12 -29.84 23.64
N LYS A 195 -8.83 -29.71 23.98
CA LYS A 195 -8.21 -30.45 25.08
C LYS A 195 -8.65 -29.97 26.47
N MET A 196 -8.88 -28.67 26.62
CA MET A 196 -9.23 -28.05 27.91
C MET A 196 -10.74 -27.82 28.08
N GLY A 197 -11.57 -28.22 27.12
CA GLY A 197 -13.02 -27.99 27.15
C GLY A 197 -13.39 -26.50 27.18
N ARG A 198 -12.56 -25.62 26.60
CA ARG A 198 -12.74 -24.17 26.61
C ARG A 198 -13.11 -23.64 25.23
N SER A 199 -13.61 -22.42 25.16
CA SER A 199 -13.84 -21.76 23.87
C SER A 199 -12.51 -21.39 23.20
N VAL A 200 -12.47 -21.46 21.87
CA VAL A 200 -11.30 -21.07 21.07
C VAL A 200 -10.93 -19.61 21.31
N GLU A 201 -11.93 -18.75 21.50
CA GLU A 201 -11.69 -17.32 21.74
C GLU A 201 -11.08 -17.08 23.12
N THR A 202 -11.48 -17.85 24.14
CA THR A 202 -10.89 -17.77 25.48
C THR A 202 -9.39 -18.09 25.43
N ILE A 203 -9.00 -19.19 24.80
CA ILE A 203 -7.58 -19.55 24.65
C ILE A 203 -6.82 -18.47 23.87
N ARG A 204 -7.39 -18.04 22.74
CA ARG A 204 -6.79 -17.02 21.87
C ARG A 204 -6.58 -15.70 22.61
N TYR A 205 -7.57 -15.28 23.40
CA TYR A 205 -7.51 -14.04 24.20
C TYR A 205 -6.47 -14.15 25.31
N THR A 206 -6.39 -15.29 26.01
CA THR A 206 -5.34 -15.53 27.01
C THR A 206 -3.94 -15.42 26.40
N LEU A 207 -3.70 -16.08 25.26
CA LEU A 207 -2.41 -16.03 24.56
C LEU A 207 -2.10 -14.63 24.04
N LYS A 208 -3.10 -13.93 23.47
CA LYS A 208 -2.93 -12.54 23.02
C LYS A 208 -2.64 -11.60 24.19
N ASN A 209 -3.32 -11.72 25.33
CA ASN A 209 -3.02 -10.85 26.46
C ASN A 209 -1.61 -11.12 26.98
N HIS A 210 -1.24 -12.39 27.16
CA HIS A 210 0.12 -12.75 27.57
C HIS A 210 1.19 -12.15 26.65
N ASP A 211 1.06 -12.34 25.33
CA ASP A 211 2.01 -11.77 24.34
C ASP A 211 2.03 -10.23 24.30
N ARG A 212 0.98 -9.57 24.82
CA ARG A 212 0.94 -8.09 24.94
C ARG A 212 1.59 -7.64 26.23
N ASP A 213 1.30 -8.33 27.31
CA ASP A 213 1.71 -7.94 28.65
C ASP A 213 3.18 -8.35 28.89
N TYR A 214 3.70 -9.35 28.15
CA TYR A 214 5.08 -9.83 28.21
C TYR A 214 5.73 -10.00 26.81
N PRO A 215 6.19 -8.92 26.15
CA PRO A 215 6.80 -8.98 24.82
C PRO A 215 8.06 -9.86 24.74
N GLU A 216 8.94 -9.81 25.75
CA GLU A 216 10.19 -10.59 25.82
C GLU A 216 9.98 -12.11 25.93
N SER A 217 8.82 -12.54 26.43
CA SER A 217 8.47 -13.96 26.59
C SER A 217 7.27 -14.38 25.74
N ALA A 218 6.98 -13.60 24.69
CA ALA A 218 5.84 -13.83 23.80
C ALA A 218 5.89 -15.22 23.17
N VAL A 219 4.74 -15.89 23.14
CA VAL A 219 4.56 -17.19 22.48
C VAL A 219 4.63 -17.03 20.96
N PHE A 220 4.15 -15.90 20.42
CA PHE A 220 4.16 -15.60 18.99
C PHE A 220 4.76 -14.22 18.66
N PRO A 221 6.09 -14.04 18.70
CA PRO A 221 6.74 -12.75 18.49
C PRO A 221 6.45 -12.11 17.11
N HIS A 222 6.35 -12.92 16.05
CA HIS A 222 6.11 -12.44 14.68
C HIS A 222 4.65 -12.52 14.21
N ALA A 223 3.72 -12.97 15.07
CA ALA A 223 2.30 -12.97 14.71
C ALA A 223 1.70 -11.55 14.74
N ARG A 224 2.40 -10.58 15.33
CA ARG A 224 1.99 -9.19 15.47
C ARG A 224 2.71 -8.32 14.47
N GLY A 225 1.93 -7.60 13.68
CA GLY A 225 2.41 -6.62 12.72
C GLY A 225 1.64 -6.71 11.41
N PRO A 226 1.33 -5.58 10.76
CA PRO A 226 1.03 -5.59 9.35
C PRO A 226 2.18 -6.31 8.63
N LEU A 227 1.85 -7.16 7.65
CA LEU A 227 2.87 -7.72 6.78
C LEU A 227 3.52 -6.56 6.03
N THR A 228 4.84 -6.59 5.92
CA THR A 228 5.56 -5.68 5.02
C THR A 228 5.02 -5.85 3.60
N ASP A 229 5.08 -4.79 2.80
CA ASP A 229 4.58 -4.80 1.42
C ASP A 229 5.28 -5.88 0.58
N GLU A 230 6.55 -6.14 0.84
CA GLU A 230 7.31 -7.26 0.26
C GLU A 230 6.65 -8.62 0.54
N LYS A 231 6.30 -8.90 1.80
CA LYS A 231 5.65 -10.17 2.18
C LYS A 231 4.25 -10.27 1.61
N ARG A 232 3.51 -9.16 1.50
CA ARG A 232 2.18 -9.11 0.85
C ARG A 232 2.30 -9.50 -0.63
N ARG A 233 3.27 -8.91 -1.35
CA ARG A 233 3.58 -9.24 -2.74
C ARG A 233 4.05 -10.68 -2.91
N GLU A 234 4.87 -11.20 -1.99
CA GLU A 234 5.33 -12.60 -2.01
C GLU A 234 4.15 -13.59 -1.87
N ILE A 235 3.24 -13.34 -0.93
CA ILE A 235 2.01 -14.14 -0.75
C ILE A 235 1.20 -14.15 -2.05
N PHE A 236 1.02 -12.98 -2.68
CA PHE A 236 0.31 -12.86 -3.95
C PHE A 236 1.00 -13.65 -5.07
N HIS A 237 2.32 -13.52 -5.23
CA HIS A 237 3.08 -14.26 -6.24
C HIS A 237 3.02 -15.77 -6.06
N LYS A 238 3.13 -16.27 -4.82
CA LYS A 238 2.97 -17.71 -4.52
C LYS A 238 1.55 -18.17 -4.84
N HIS A 239 0.53 -17.38 -4.50
CA HIS A 239 -0.85 -17.70 -4.84
C HIS A 239 -1.06 -17.78 -6.36
N GLN A 240 -0.50 -16.84 -7.13
CA GLN A 240 -0.58 -16.83 -8.59
C GLN A 240 0.11 -18.05 -9.24
N ARG A 241 1.15 -18.60 -8.60
CA ARG A 241 1.84 -19.83 -9.03
C ARG A 241 1.11 -21.13 -8.65
N GLY A 242 -0.07 -21.04 -8.01
CA GLY A 242 -0.90 -22.20 -7.66
C GLY A 242 -0.76 -22.67 -6.21
N THR A 243 0.01 -21.99 -5.36
CA THR A 243 0.05 -22.33 -3.92
C THR A 243 -1.32 -22.09 -3.28
N SER A 244 -1.82 -23.11 -2.56
CA SER A 244 -3.15 -23.04 -1.96
C SER A 244 -3.22 -22.00 -0.83
N VAL A 245 -4.38 -21.38 -0.65
CA VAL A 245 -4.63 -20.44 0.45
C VAL A 245 -4.42 -21.09 1.83
N ASN A 246 -4.67 -22.41 1.93
CA ASN A 246 -4.45 -23.16 3.16
C ASN A 246 -2.96 -23.28 3.51
N GLU A 247 -2.13 -23.50 2.51
CA GLU A 247 -0.67 -23.61 2.65
C GLU A 247 -0.06 -22.26 2.99
N LEU A 248 -0.46 -21.20 2.29
CA LEU A 248 -0.05 -19.82 2.61
C LEU A 248 -0.49 -19.41 4.02
N ALA A 249 -1.70 -19.79 4.45
CA ALA A 249 -2.17 -19.52 5.80
C ALA A 249 -1.29 -20.19 6.87
N ARG A 250 -0.80 -21.41 6.63
CA ARG A 250 0.14 -22.10 7.51
C ARG A 250 1.53 -21.46 7.47
N GLN A 251 2.09 -21.26 6.29
CA GLN A 251 3.45 -20.70 6.11
C GLN A 251 3.61 -19.32 6.76
N TYR A 252 2.60 -18.45 6.62
CA TYR A 252 2.65 -17.09 7.15
C TYR A 252 1.92 -16.94 8.50
N CYS A 253 1.46 -18.04 9.10
CA CYS A 253 0.68 -18.05 10.33
C CYS A 253 -0.49 -17.06 10.37
N ARG A 254 -1.25 -17.01 9.27
CA ARG A 254 -2.45 -16.17 9.11
C ARG A 254 -3.71 -16.99 8.93
N THR A 255 -4.86 -16.34 9.09
CA THR A 255 -6.14 -16.98 8.78
C THR A 255 -6.37 -17.00 7.27
N ARG A 256 -7.16 -17.96 6.78
CA ARG A 256 -7.54 -18.03 5.36
C ARG A 256 -8.17 -16.73 4.87
N SER A 257 -9.07 -16.15 5.67
CA SER A 257 -9.69 -14.86 5.37
C SER A 257 -8.68 -13.72 5.27
N SER A 258 -7.64 -13.71 6.12
CA SER A 258 -6.56 -12.73 6.02
C SER A 258 -5.74 -12.90 4.74
N ILE A 259 -5.44 -14.12 4.33
CA ILE A 259 -4.72 -14.38 3.07
C ILE A 259 -5.57 -13.93 1.87
N HIS A 260 -6.85 -14.29 1.82
CA HIS A 260 -7.76 -13.80 0.77
C HIS A 260 -7.81 -12.26 0.72
N ARG A 261 -7.87 -11.61 1.89
CA ARG A 261 -7.85 -10.15 1.97
C ARG A 261 -6.54 -9.57 1.39
N ILE A 262 -5.38 -10.10 1.81
CA ILE A 262 -4.08 -9.66 1.30
C ILE A 262 -3.98 -9.83 -0.21
N VAL A 263 -4.39 -11.00 -0.73
CA VAL A 263 -4.40 -11.27 -2.17
C VAL A 263 -5.28 -10.26 -2.90
N ASN A 264 -6.49 -9.98 -2.39
CA ASN A 264 -7.41 -9.04 -3.03
C ASN A 264 -6.92 -7.58 -2.95
N GLU A 265 -6.30 -7.18 -1.85
CA GLU A 265 -5.71 -5.84 -1.72
C GLU A 265 -4.55 -5.66 -2.72
N VAL A 266 -3.63 -6.63 -2.82
CA VAL A 266 -2.52 -6.58 -3.80
C VAL A 266 -3.04 -6.63 -5.25
N ARG A 267 -4.14 -7.35 -5.52
CA ARG A 267 -4.80 -7.31 -6.84
C ARG A 267 -5.35 -5.92 -7.14
N ALA A 268 -6.04 -5.30 -6.19
CA ALA A 268 -6.58 -3.97 -6.35
C ALA A 268 -5.47 -2.93 -6.58
N GLU A 269 -4.41 -2.97 -5.77
CA GLU A 269 -3.21 -2.14 -5.95
C GLU A 269 -2.66 -2.24 -7.39
N ARG A 270 -2.49 -3.46 -7.91
CA ARG A 270 -2.02 -3.67 -9.29
C ARG A 270 -2.98 -3.15 -10.35
N ILE A 271 -4.28 -3.34 -10.18
CA ILE A 271 -5.29 -2.81 -11.12
C ILE A 271 -5.22 -1.27 -11.18
N MET A 272 -4.96 -0.63 -10.04
CA MET A 272 -4.80 0.83 -9.96
C MET A 272 -3.49 1.33 -10.59
N GLU A 273 -2.42 0.54 -10.50
CA GLU A 273 -1.11 0.88 -11.12
C GLU A 273 -1.12 0.76 -12.65
N VAL A 274 -2.00 -0.04 -13.24
CA VAL A 274 -2.07 -0.21 -14.70
C VAL A 274 -2.59 1.08 -15.36
N SER A 275 -1.79 1.65 -16.28
CA SER A 275 -2.27 2.72 -17.17
C SER A 275 -3.33 2.17 -18.13
N LEU A 276 -4.47 2.85 -18.17
CA LEU A 276 -5.61 2.53 -19.03
C LEU A 276 -5.86 3.62 -20.07
N ASP A 277 -4.83 4.41 -20.42
CA ASP A 277 -4.97 5.51 -21.38
C ASP A 277 -5.57 5.00 -22.71
N PHE A 278 -6.65 5.64 -23.16
CA PHE A 278 -7.41 5.28 -24.35
C PHE A 278 -7.80 6.53 -25.16
N ILE A 279 -8.10 6.33 -26.44
CA ILE A 279 -8.70 7.35 -27.30
C ILE A 279 -10.21 7.23 -27.22
N ASP A 280 -10.86 8.25 -26.66
CA ASP A 280 -12.31 8.27 -26.46
C ASP A 280 -13.09 8.46 -27.77
N SER A 281 -14.35 8.02 -27.77
CA SER A 281 -15.27 8.14 -28.90
C SER A 281 -16.70 8.18 -28.38
N ASP A 282 -17.55 9.05 -28.96
CA ASP A 282 -18.95 9.21 -28.55
C ASP A 282 -19.74 7.88 -28.58
N GLU A 283 -19.34 6.95 -29.46
CA GLU A 283 -19.97 5.62 -29.58
C GLU A 283 -19.78 4.76 -28.31
N PHE A 284 -18.75 5.01 -27.50
CA PHE A 284 -18.44 4.23 -26.31
C PHE A 284 -19.47 4.41 -25.21
N HIS A 285 -20.07 5.60 -25.14
CA HIS A 285 -21.06 6.00 -24.14
C HIS A 285 -22.49 5.63 -24.53
N GLN A 286 -22.70 5.07 -25.73
CA GLN A 286 -24.02 4.68 -26.21
C GLN A 286 -24.50 3.37 -25.58
N LYS A 287 -25.82 3.28 -25.33
CA LYS A 287 -26.44 2.04 -24.82
C LYS A 287 -26.30 0.92 -25.84
N GLY A 288 -25.70 -0.20 -25.44
CA GLY A 288 -25.50 -1.36 -26.30
C GLY A 288 -24.16 -1.40 -27.06
N ALA A 289 -23.26 -0.44 -26.80
CA ALA A 289 -21.92 -0.42 -27.40
C ALA A 289 -21.14 -1.73 -27.19
N ASP A 290 -21.37 -2.44 -26.08
CA ASP A 290 -20.73 -3.73 -25.78
C ASP A 290 -20.99 -4.75 -26.90
N ARG A 291 -22.24 -4.84 -27.36
CA ARG A 291 -22.63 -5.77 -28.45
C ARG A 291 -22.06 -5.33 -29.80
N VAL A 292 -22.10 -4.02 -30.08
CA VAL A 292 -21.67 -3.48 -31.38
C VAL A 292 -20.14 -3.56 -31.56
N ILE A 293 -19.37 -3.40 -30.48
CA ILE A 293 -17.92 -3.28 -30.57
C ILE A 293 -17.21 -4.59 -30.22
N LEU A 294 -17.66 -5.32 -29.20
CA LEU A 294 -16.97 -6.53 -28.72
C LEU A 294 -17.46 -7.79 -29.43
N GLU A 295 -18.76 -7.90 -29.71
CA GLU A 295 -19.38 -9.08 -30.32
C GLU A 295 -19.38 -9.03 -31.86
N ALA A 296 -19.08 -7.86 -32.46
CA ALA A 296 -18.93 -7.76 -33.91
C ALA A 296 -17.71 -8.56 -34.40
N ASP A 297 -17.90 -9.34 -35.46
CA ASP A 297 -16.82 -10.06 -36.12
C ASP A 297 -15.82 -9.09 -36.78
N ALA A 298 -14.56 -9.50 -36.83
CA ALA A 298 -13.54 -8.76 -37.54
C ALA A 298 -13.88 -8.70 -39.04
N PRO A 299 -13.74 -7.54 -39.69
CA PRO A 299 -14.06 -7.42 -41.11
C PRO A 299 -13.18 -8.35 -41.94
N VAL A 300 -13.83 -9.13 -42.81
CA VAL A 300 -13.15 -10.05 -43.74
C VAL A 300 -12.44 -9.23 -44.80
N ALA A 301 -11.19 -9.57 -45.09
CA ALA A 301 -10.46 -8.95 -46.19
C ALA A 301 -11.08 -9.41 -47.52
N GLU A 302 -11.64 -8.49 -48.31
CA GLU A 302 -12.27 -8.78 -49.61
C GLU A 302 -11.29 -9.38 -50.63
N ARG A 303 -9.98 -9.14 -50.47
CA ARG A 303 -8.90 -9.75 -51.25
C ARG A 303 -7.75 -10.12 -50.33
N ALA A 304 -7.24 -11.35 -50.44
CA ALA A 304 -6.01 -11.74 -49.79
C ALA A 304 -4.85 -10.94 -50.42
N GLU A 305 -4.17 -10.12 -49.62
CA GLU A 305 -2.94 -9.49 -50.09
C GLU A 305 -1.92 -10.57 -50.45
N PRO A 306 -1.19 -10.44 -51.57
CA PRO A 306 -0.18 -11.42 -51.95
C PRO A 306 0.86 -11.55 -50.85
N LYS A 307 1.22 -12.77 -50.48
CA LYS A 307 2.31 -13.05 -49.53
C LYS A 307 3.58 -12.41 -50.08
N GLN A 308 4.00 -11.29 -49.48
CA GLN A 308 5.27 -10.67 -49.86
C GLN A 308 6.41 -11.63 -49.55
N LYS A 309 7.31 -11.84 -50.52
CA LYS A 309 8.50 -12.67 -50.35
C LYS A 309 9.36 -12.11 -49.23
N VAL A 310 9.83 -12.99 -48.35
CA VAL A 310 10.79 -12.64 -47.30
C VAL A 310 12.06 -12.12 -47.98
N PRO A 311 12.54 -10.91 -47.61
CA PRO A 311 13.80 -10.41 -48.14
C PRO A 311 14.98 -11.38 -47.87
N PRO A 312 15.85 -11.66 -48.85
CA PRO A 312 17.00 -12.54 -48.65
C PRO A 312 17.98 -11.93 -47.64
N GLY A 313 18.51 -12.78 -46.74
CA GLY A 313 19.50 -12.38 -45.72
C GLY A 313 18.92 -11.92 -44.37
N LEU A 314 17.60 -12.01 -44.15
CA LEU A 314 17.00 -11.77 -42.84
C LEU A 314 17.15 -12.99 -41.90
N PRO A 315 17.49 -12.77 -40.61
CA PRO A 315 17.45 -13.81 -39.59
C PRO A 315 16.08 -14.50 -39.47
N ALA A 316 16.08 -15.78 -39.08
CA ALA A 316 14.87 -16.62 -38.98
C ALA A 316 13.76 -16.00 -38.11
N TYR A 317 14.12 -15.31 -37.01
CA TYR A 317 13.16 -14.60 -36.16
C TYR A 317 12.45 -13.44 -36.88
N LEU A 318 13.12 -12.72 -37.79
CA LEU A 318 12.50 -11.64 -38.57
C LEU A 318 11.73 -12.19 -39.77
N ALA A 319 12.11 -13.35 -40.28
CA ALA A 319 11.39 -14.03 -41.35
C ALA A 319 9.99 -14.50 -40.92
N SER A 320 9.83 -15.00 -39.69
CA SER A 320 8.53 -15.45 -39.16
C SER A 320 7.51 -14.31 -39.05
N LEU A 321 7.96 -13.05 -38.96
CA LEU A 321 7.09 -11.87 -38.96
C LEU A 321 6.32 -11.70 -40.29
N TYR A 322 6.81 -12.26 -41.39
CA TYR A 322 6.18 -12.19 -42.71
C TYR A 322 5.06 -13.23 -42.91
N GLU A 323 4.87 -14.15 -41.97
CA GLU A 323 3.80 -15.15 -42.01
C GLU A 323 2.42 -14.54 -41.69
N LEU A 324 2.39 -13.45 -40.93
CA LEU A 324 1.15 -12.77 -40.56
C LEU A 324 0.64 -11.88 -41.71
N PRO A 325 -0.67 -11.96 -42.04
CA PRO A 325 -1.26 -11.10 -43.06
C PRO A 325 -1.30 -9.64 -42.60
N LEU A 326 -1.14 -8.72 -43.57
CA LEU A 326 -1.25 -7.29 -43.33
C LEU A 326 -2.72 -6.91 -43.09
N LEU A 327 -2.93 -5.94 -42.22
CA LEU A 327 -4.28 -5.48 -41.87
C LEU A 327 -4.81 -4.49 -42.91
N THR A 328 -6.06 -4.71 -43.32
CA THR A 328 -6.78 -3.73 -44.14
C THR A 328 -7.17 -2.51 -43.31
N ARG A 329 -7.60 -1.41 -43.95
CA ARG A 329 -8.02 -0.18 -43.25
C ARG A 329 -9.19 -0.45 -42.29
N ALA A 330 -10.16 -1.24 -42.74
CA ALA A 330 -11.32 -1.63 -41.93
C ALA A 330 -10.89 -2.49 -40.73
N GLN A 331 -9.94 -3.41 -40.91
CA GLN A 331 -9.40 -4.23 -39.83
C GLN A 331 -8.63 -3.38 -38.80
N GLU A 332 -7.77 -2.46 -39.24
CA GLU A 332 -7.09 -1.52 -38.36
C GLU A 332 -8.10 -0.74 -37.52
N GLN A 333 -9.10 -0.13 -38.15
CA GLN A 333 -10.15 0.61 -37.45
C GLN A 333 -10.88 -0.28 -36.43
N TYR A 334 -11.25 -1.51 -36.80
CA TYR A 334 -11.89 -2.47 -35.90
C TYR A 334 -11.03 -2.77 -34.66
N TYR A 335 -9.76 -3.13 -34.83
CA TYR A 335 -8.90 -3.51 -33.71
C TYR A 335 -8.51 -2.34 -32.82
N PHE A 336 -8.25 -1.15 -33.40
CA PHE A 336 -7.98 0.05 -32.60
C PHE A 336 -9.23 0.49 -31.83
N ARG A 337 -10.42 0.46 -32.44
CA ARG A 337 -11.69 0.71 -31.76
C ARG A 337 -11.91 -0.26 -30.61
N LYS A 338 -11.76 -1.57 -30.87
CA LYS A 338 -11.92 -2.63 -29.86
C LYS A 338 -10.95 -2.47 -28.69
N MET A 339 -9.67 -2.21 -28.97
CA MET A 339 -8.65 -2.00 -27.92
C MET A 339 -8.98 -0.81 -27.03
N ASN A 340 -9.36 0.34 -27.62
CA ASN A 340 -9.71 1.54 -26.87
C ASN A 340 -11.00 1.36 -26.06
N TYR A 341 -12.00 0.67 -26.62
CA TYR A 341 -13.24 0.36 -25.90
C TYR A 341 -13.03 -0.56 -24.70
N LEU A 342 -12.19 -1.60 -24.84
CA LEU A 342 -11.85 -2.49 -23.73
C LEU A 342 -11.16 -1.74 -22.58
N LYS A 343 -10.28 -0.78 -22.91
CA LYS A 343 -9.63 0.09 -21.91
C LYS A 343 -10.61 1.06 -21.26
N PHE A 344 -11.50 1.69 -22.04
CA PHE A 344 -12.58 2.55 -21.54
C PHE A 344 -13.45 1.80 -20.52
N LYS A 345 -13.94 0.60 -20.88
CA LYS A 345 -14.73 -0.26 -19.99
C LYS A 345 -13.97 -0.68 -18.74
N ALA A 346 -12.68 -1.02 -18.88
CA ALA A 346 -11.84 -1.34 -17.74
C ALA A 346 -11.68 -0.13 -16.80
N GLN A 347 -11.62 1.09 -17.34
CA GLN A 347 -11.53 2.32 -16.55
C GLN A 347 -12.86 2.64 -15.85
N GLU A 348 -13.99 2.54 -16.55
CA GLU A 348 -15.34 2.72 -15.97
C GLU A 348 -15.53 1.79 -14.76
N LEU A 349 -15.24 0.50 -14.92
CA LEU A 349 -15.34 -0.47 -13.82
C LEU A 349 -14.30 -0.24 -12.70
N ARG A 350 -13.15 0.35 -13.03
CA ARG A 350 -12.11 0.70 -12.06
C ARG A 350 -12.55 1.87 -11.18
N GLU A 351 -13.32 2.81 -11.70
CA GLU A 351 -13.87 3.94 -10.93
C GLU A 351 -14.90 3.46 -9.88
N ASP A 352 -15.65 2.39 -10.20
CA ASP A 352 -16.57 1.73 -9.26
C ASP A 352 -15.86 0.86 -8.20
N LEU A 353 -14.55 0.62 -8.33
CA LEU A 353 -13.82 -0.27 -7.44
C LEU A 353 -13.44 0.44 -6.13
N ASN A 354 -14.10 0.03 -5.03
CA ASN A 354 -13.70 0.47 -3.70
C ASN A 354 -12.36 -0.18 -3.26
N THR A 355 -11.34 0.65 -3.04
CA THR A 355 -9.98 0.22 -2.66
C THR A 355 -9.89 -0.35 -1.24
N ASP A 356 -10.75 0.09 -0.31
CA ASP A 356 -10.76 -0.39 1.07
C ASP A 356 -11.39 -1.78 1.20
N ARG A 357 -12.34 -2.09 0.31
CA ARG A 357 -13.06 -3.37 0.26
C ARG A 357 -13.20 -3.85 -1.18
N PRO A 358 -12.11 -4.31 -1.80
CA PRO A 358 -12.11 -4.67 -3.20
C PRO A 358 -12.98 -5.91 -3.47
N SER A 359 -13.92 -5.77 -4.42
CA SER A 359 -14.80 -6.84 -4.84
C SER A 359 -14.08 -7.81 -5.78
N ALA A 360 -13.97 -9.09 -5.39
CA ALA A 360 -13.28 -10.10 -6.19
C ALA A 360 -13.89 -10.31 -7.57
N ARG A 361 -15.23 -10.22 -7.70
CA ARG A 361 -15.92 -10.38 -8.99
C ARG A 361 -15.62 -9.23 -9.94
N LEU A 362 -15.67 -8.00 -9.43
CA LEU A 362 -15.39 -6.79 -10.22
C LEU A 362 -13.93 -6.77 -10.69
N MET A 363 -12.99 -7.07 -9.80
CA MET A 363 -11.56 -7.17 -10.15
C MET A 363 -11.30 -8.21 -11.24
N THR A 364 -11.92 -9.39 -11.16
CA THR A 364 -11.80 -10.40 -12.22
C THR A 364 -12.28 -9.87 -13.56
N LYS A 365 -13.39 -9.13 -13.59
CA LYS A 365 -13.92 -8.54 -14.84
C LYS A 365 -12.97 -7.47 -15.41
N ILE A 366 -12.41 -6.61 -14.56
CA ILE A 366 -11.42 -5.61 -14.98
C ILE A 366 -10.17 -6.31 -15.54
N GLU A 367 -9.64 -7.32 -14.84
CA GLU A 367 -8.47 -8.09 -15.29
C GLU A 367 -8.71 -8.80 -16.63
N GLU A 368 -9.92 -9.31 -16.88
CA GLU A 368 -10.32 -9.88 -18.17
C GLU A 368 -10.28 -8.84 -19.30
N LEU A 369 -10.90 -7.67 -19.09
CA LEU A 369 -10.90 -6.58 -20.08
C LEU A 369 -9.48 -6.10 -20.39
N ILE A 370 -8.64 -5.92 -19.36
CA ILE A 370 -7.23 -5.54 -19.51
C ILE A 370 -6.48 -6.62 -20.31
N ARG A 371 -6.70 -7.90 -19.99
CA ARG A 371 -6.04 -9.02 -20.70
C ARG A 371 -6.43 -9.04 -22.18
N GLU A 372 -7.71 -8.84 -22.49
CA GLU A 372 -8.20 -8.75 -23.86
C GLU A 372 -7.62 -7.54 -24.58
N ALA A 373 -7.56 -6.37 -23.94
CA ALA A 373 -6.97 -5.16 -24.53
C ALA A 373 -5.48 -5.38 -24.86
N VAL A 374 -4.74 -6.03 -23.96
CA VAL A 374 -3.32 -6.40 -24.16
C VAL A 374 -3.18 -7.41 -25.30
N ALA A 375 -4.10 -8.37 -25.44
CA ALA A 375 -4.08 -9.33 -26.54
C ALA A 375 -4.29 -8.62 -27.89
N VAL A 376 -5.26 -7.71 -27.99
CA VAL A 376 -5.48 -6.89 -29.21
C VAL A 376 -4.28 -5.99 -29.51
N LYS A 377 -3.70 -5.35 -28.49
CA LYS A 377 -2.47 -4.56 -28.64
C LYS A 377 -1.31 -5.40 -29.18
N ASN A 378 -1.09 -6.59 -28.62
CA ASN A 378 -0.03 -7.51 -29.08
C ASN A 378 -0.26 -7.98 -30.51
N PHE A 379 -1.52 -8.20 -30.90
CA PHE A 379 -1.89 -8.49 -32.28
C PHE A 379 -1.53 -7.32 -33.22
N LEU A 380 -1.94 -6.10 -32.88
CA LEU A 380 -1.61 -4.89 -33.64
C LEU A 380 -0.10 -4.67 -33.77
N ILE A 381 0.68 -4.92 -32.71
CA ILE A 381 2.14 -4.85 -32.74
C ILE A 381 2.67 -5.84 -33.78
N ARG A 382 2.32 -7.13 -33.64
CA ARG A 382 2.84 -8.21 -34.50
C ARG A 382 2.52 -7.98 -35.98
N SER A 383 1.31 -7.52 -36.30
CA SER A 383 0.90 -7.19 -37.67
C SER A 383 1.70 -6.04 -38.30
N ASN A 384 2.32 -5.17 -37.49
CA ASN A 384 3.03 -3.98 -37.94
C ASN A 384 4.56 -4.04 -37.75
N LEU A 385 5.13 -5.11 -37.19
CA LEU A 385 6.60 -5.21 -37.02
C LEU A 385 7.37 -5.14 -38.35
N ARG A 386 6.76 -5.61 -39.45
CA ARG A 386 7.35 -5.55 -40.80
C ARG A 386 7.61 -4.11 -41.26
N LEU A 387 6.73 -3.17 -40.87
CA LEU A 387 6.91 -1.75 -41.16
C LEU A 387 8.20 -1.22 -40.52
N VAL A 388 8.45 -1.56 -39.26
CA VAL A 388 9.68 -1.17 -38.55
C VAL A 388 10.92 -1.66 -39.28
N VAL A 389 10.94 -2.95 -39.65
CA VAL A 389 12.07 -3.55 -40.38
C VAL A 389 12.31 -2.83 -41.72
N SER A 390 11.25 -2.47 -42.45
CA SER A 390 11.37 -1.74 -43.72
C SER A 390 11.94 -0.33 -43.55
N ILE A 391 11.53 0.40 -42.51
CA ILE A 391 12.01 1.75 -42.20
C ILE A 391 13.46 1.67 -41.72
N ALA A 392 13.75 0.76 -40.79
CA ALA A 392 15.09 0.49 -40.28
C ALA A 392 16.06 0.19 -41.43
N LYS A 393 15.72 -0.71 -42.35
CA LYS A 393 16.57 -1.05 -43.50
C LYS A 393 16.91 0.16 -44.39
N ARG A 394 15.98 1.11 -44.56
CA ARG A 394 16.19 2.33 -45.36
C ARG A 394 17.12 3.33 -44.68
N HIS A 395 17.12 3.39 -43.35
CA HIS A 395 17.90 4.34 -42.56
C HIS A 395 19.18 3.73 -41.96
N PHE A 396 19.45 2.46 -42.29
CA PHE A 396 20.64 1.74 -41.86
C PHE A 396 21.92 2.35 -42.45
N LYS A 397 22.88 2.63 -41.57
CA LYS A 397 24.26 2.96 -41.95
C LYS A 397 25.17 1.78 -41.58
N PRO A 398 26.24 1.47 -42.36
CA PRO A 398 27.11 0.32 -42.13
C PRO A 398 27.76 0.23 -40.74
N GLN A 399 27.83 1.34 -40.00
CA GLN A 399 28.45 1.42 -38.67
C GLN A 399 27.45 1.22 -37.51
N ALA A 400 26.15 1.19 -37.76
CA ALA A 400 25.12 1.05 -36.73
C ALA A 400 24.67 -0.41 -36.58
N ASN A 401 24.28 -0.83 -35.37
CA ASN A 401 23.74 -2.17 -35.16
C ASN A 401 22.29 -2.24 -35.65
N PHE A 402 22.03 -3.04 -36.69
CA PHE A 402 20.70 -3.19 -37.29
C PHE A 402 19.65 -3.64 -36.26
N PHE A 403 20.00 -4.54 -35.34
CA PHE A 403 19.06 -5.08 -34.35
C PHE A 403 18.67 -4.06 -33.29
N GLU A 404 19.59 -3.20 -32.90
CA GLU A 404 19.31 -2.10 -31.96
C GLU A 404 18.35 -1.11 -32.59
N MET A 405 18.58 -0.73 -33.85
CA MET A 405 17.66 0.15 -34.57
C MET A 405 16.26 -0.46 -34.72
N VAL A 406 16.16 -1.76 -35.04
CA VAL A 406 14.85 -2.45 -35.08
C VAL A 406 14.19 -2.45 -33.70
N SER A 407 14.95 -2.68 -32.63
CA SER A 407 14.43 -2.68 -31.25
C SER A 407 13.91 -1.31 -30.82
N ASP A 408 14.66 -0.24 -31.11
CA ASP A 408 14.26 1.16 -30.90
C ASP A 408 13.01 1.53 -31.71
N GLY A 409 12.94 1.05 -32.95
CA GLY A 409 11.77 1.23 -33.82
C GLY A 409 10.54 0.52 -33.27
N ASN A 410 10.71 -0.69 -32.74
CA ASN A 410 9.62 -1.46 -32.12
C ASN A 410 9.09 -0.74 -30.88
N MET A 411 9.94 -0.12 -30.05
CA MET A 411 9.49 0.69 -28.92
C MET A 411 8.69 1.91 -29.36
N SER A 412 9.08 2.54 -30.47
CA SER A 412 8.34 3.67 -31.06
C SER A 412 7.00 3.23 -31.64
N LEU A 413 6.95 2.06 -32.28
CA LEU A 413 5.73 1.44 -32.78
C LEU A 413 4.74 1.16 -31.65
N ILE A 414 5.20 0.57 -30.54
CA ILE A 414 4.36 0.27 -29.37
C ILE A 414 3.72 1.55 -28.83
N ARG A 415 4.50 2.63 -28.68
CA ARG A 415 4.00 3.95 -28.25
C ARG A 415 3.05 4.57 -29.27
N ALA A 416 3.29 4.37 -30.56
CA ALA A 416 2.42 4.86 -31.62
C ALA A 416 1.06 4.16 -31.58
N ILE A 417 1.01 2.85 -31.32
CA ILE A 417 -0.23 2.08 -31.18
C ILE A 417 -1.07 2.61 -30.00
N GLU A 418 -0.44 2.98 -28.89
CA GLU A 418 -1.17 3.53 -27.73
C GLU A 418 -1.79 4.90 -27.97
N LYS A 419 -1.22 5.69 -28.89
CA LYS A 419 -1.61 7.09 -29.14
C LYS A 419 -2.34 7.31 -30.47
N PHE A 420 -2.51 6.25 -31.25
CA PHE A 420 -3.12 6.37 -32.57
C PHE A 420 -4.62 6.58 -32.46
N ASP A 421 -5.09 7.68 -33.03
CA ASP A 421 -6.51 8.01 -33.14
C ASP A 421 -7.08 7.41 -34.43
N TYR A 422 -7.95 6.41 -34.26
CA TYR A 422 -8.60 5.70 -35.36
C TYR A 422 -9.77 6.48 -35.98
N SER A 423 -10.28 7.52 -35.31
CA SER A 423 -11.41 8.33 -35.79
C SER A 423 -11.01 9.26 -36.95
N GLN A 424 -9.73 9.66 -37.01
CA GLN A 424 -9.20 10.56 -38.04
C GLN A 424 -9.14 9.95 -39.45
N GLY A 425 -9.47 8.65 -39.59
CA GLY A 425 -9.52 7.96 -40.88
C GLY A 425 -8.16 7.73 -41.55
N ASN A 426 -7.05 8.20 -40.99
CA ASN A 426 -5.72 7.98 -41.56
C ASN A 426 -5.27 6.52 -41.42
N LYS A 427 -4.43 6.04 -42.35
CA LYS A 427 -3.77 4.73 -42.23
C LYS A 427 -2.80 4.75 -41.03
N PHE A 428 -2.79 3.69 -40.22
CA PHE A 428 -1.89 3.60 -39.07
C PHE A 428 -0.41 3.67 -39.49
N SER A 429 -0.07 3.06 -40.63
CA SER A 429 1.28 3.09 -41.19
C SER A 429 1.82 4.51 -41.38
N THR A 430 0.99 5.47 -41.78
CA THR A 430 1.39 6.89 -41.96
C THR A 430 1.81 7.51 -40.63
N TYR A 431 1.02 7.32 -39.58
CA TYR A 431 1.32 7.83 -38.24
C TYR A 431 2.55 7.13 -37.62
N ALA A 432 2.58 5.80 -37.70
CA ALA A 432 3.67 4.98 -37.16
C ALA A 432 5.01 5.32 -37.82
N THR A 433 5.02 5.55 -39.13
CA THR A 433 6.23 5.95 -39.88
C THR A 433 6.84 7.23 -39.32
N TRP A 434 6.02 8.26 -39.07
CA TRP A 434 6.51 9.51 -38.51
C TRP A 434 7.01 9.34 -37.06
N ALA A 435 6.31 8.56 -36.24
CA ALA A 435 6.72 8.27 -34.86
C ALA A 435 8.08 7.55 -34.82
N ILE A 436 8.29 6.54 -35.67
CA ILE A 436 9.55 5.79 -35.77
C ILE A 436 10.67 6.71 -36.27
N MET A 437 10.44 7.47 -37.34
CA MET A 437 11.45 8.39 -37.88
C MET A 437 11.85 9.47 -36.90
N LYS A 438 10.89 10.03 -36.15
CA LYS A 438 11.15 11.02 -35.11
C LYS A 438 12.02 10.46 -33.99
N ASN A 439 11.83 9.18 -33.64
CA ASN A 439 12.69 8.52 -32.66
C ASN A 439 14.10 8.30 -33.20
N TYR A 440 14.24 7.76 -34.42
CA TYR A 440 15.54 7.56 -35.06
C TYR A 440 16.33 8.84 -35.27
N ALA A 441 15.66 9.95 -35.60
CA ALA A 441 16.29 11.26 -35.69
C ALA A 441 16.91 11.73 -34.34
N ARG A 442 16.46 11.16 -33.21
CA ARG A 442 16.99 11.44 -31.86
C ARG A 442 18.00 10.39 -31.39
N SER A 443 17.72 9.09 -31.58
CA SER A 443 18.57 8.01 -31.08
C SER A 443 19.87 7.89 -31.88
N ILE A 444 19.81 7.90 -33.21
CA ILE A 444 20.98 7.69 -34.07
C ILE A 444 22.10 8.73 -33.78
N PRO A 445 21.85 10.05 -33.70
CA PRO A 445 22.92 11.00 -33.38
C PRO A 445 23.48 10.85 -31.97
N THR A 446 22.64 10.41 -31.02
CA THR A 446 23.05 10.23 -29.61
C THR A 446 23.96 9.02 -29.49
N GLU A 447 23.60 7.92 -30.14
CA GLU A 447 24.40 6.68 -30.21
C GLU A 447 25.73 6.93 -30.91
N LEU A 448 25.73 7.62 -32.05
CA LEU A 448 26.98 8.01 -32.74
C LEU A 448 27.89 8.86 -31.85
N LYS A 449 27.35 9.84 -31.12
CA LYS A 449 28.14 10.62 -30.15
C LYS A 449 28.72 9.76 -29.04
N GLN A 450 27.99 8.76 -28.56
CA GLN A 450 28.50 7.84 -27.55
C GLN A 450 29.61 6.95 -28.12
N LEU A 451 29.38 6.34 -29.29
CA LEU A 451 30.38 5.53 -29.98
C LEU A 451 31.64 6.35 -30.29
N ASP A 452 31.51 7.59 -30.77
CA ASP A 452 32.65 8.49 -31.01
C ASP A 452 33.37 8.88 -29.71
N ARG A 453 32.63 9.13 -28.62
CA ARG A 453 33.21 9.48 -27.31
C ARG A 453 33.99 8.32 -26.69
N TYR A 454 33.54 7.09 -26.89
CA TYR A 454 34.13 5.89 -26.30
C TYR A 454 34.95 5.08 -27.32
N ARG A 455 35.24 5.64 -28.50
CA ARG A 455 36.13 5.03 -29.48
C ARG A 455 37.56 5.03 -28.94
N THR A 456 38.00 3.90 -28.40
CA THR A 456 39.40 3.66 -27.97
C THR A 456 40.38 3.51 -29.14
N GLY A 457 39.87 3.47 -30.38
CA GLY A 457 40.64 3.23 -31.59
C GLY A 457 41.35 4.45 -32.17
N HIS A 458 42.21 5.10 -31.39
CA HIS A 458 43.42 5.69 -31.97
C HIS A 458 44.68 4.95 -31.49
N ASP A 459 44.58 3.76 -30.89
CA ASP A 459 45.75 3.01 -30.39
C ASP A 459 46.83 2.77 -31.45
N GLU A 460 46.47 2.57 -32.72
CA GLU A 460 47.43 2.47 -33.84
C GLU A 460 48.09 3.81 -34.20
N LEU A 461 47.42 4.93 -33.95
CA LEU A 461 47.97 6.29 -34.15
C LEU A 461 48.80 6.74 -32.93
N PHE A 462 48.41 6.33 -31.72
CA PHE A 462 49.12 6.62 -30.46
C PHE A 462 50.39 5.78 -30.31
N SER A 463 50.42 4.56 -30.86
CA SER A 463 51.65 3.73 -30.90
C SER A 463 52.70 4.26 -31.88
N GLN A 464 52.31 5.09 -32.86
CA GLN A 464 53.25 5.73 -33.80
C GLN A 464 53.78 7.08 -33.32
N SER A 465 53.11 7.74 -32.36
CA SER A 465 53.63 8.96 -31.75
C SER A 465 54.72 8.62 -30.73
N THR A 466 55.98 8.89 -31.05
CA THR A 466 57.08 8.82 -30.09
C THR A 466 56.90 9.91 -29.03
N ASP A 467 56.93 9.53 -27.75
CA ASP A 467 56.91 10.47 -26.62
C ASP A 467 58.16 11.36 -26.66
N ALA A 468 57.99 12.63 -27.01
CA ALA A 468 59.06 13.62 -27.07
C ALA A 468 59.38 14.26 -25.70
N ARG A 469 58.74 13.80 -24.62
CA ARG A 469 59.04 14.28 -23.26
C ARG A 469 60.40 13.74 -22.83
N ASP A 470 61.30 14.64 -22.50
CA ASP A 470 62.62 14.29 -21.98
C ASP A 470 62.49 13.59 -20.61
N ASN A 471 63.47 12.74 -20.28
CA ASN A 471 63.42 11.94 -19.06
C ASN A 471 63.34 12.87 -17.82
N PRO A 472 62.31 12.76 -16.97
CA PRO A 472 62.12 13.62 -15.80
C PRO A 472 63.35 13.69 -14.88
N PHE A 473 64.06 12.57 -14.73
CA PHE A 473 65.30 12.51 -13.94
C PHE A 473 66.42 13.34 -14.56
N ARG A 474 66.53 13.40 -15.89
CA ARG A 474 67.53 14.24 -16.58
C ARG A 474 67.20 15.72 -16.44
N GLN A 475 65.93 16.08 -16.53
CA GLN A 475 65.50 17.47 -16.30
C GLN A 475 65.78 17.93 -14.86
N GLU A 476 65.48 17.09 -13.88
CA GLU A 476 65.72 17.42 -12.47
C GLU A 476 67.22 17.55 -12.16
N LEU A 477 68.07 16.65 -12.68
CA LEU A 477 69.52 16.76 -12.55
C LEU A 477 70.07 18.02 -13.22
N ASN A 478 69.62 18.33 -14.43
CA ASN A 478 70.04 19.56 -15.13
C ASN A 478 69.61 20.81 -14.33
N GLN A 479 68.38 20.84 -13.80
CA GLN A 479 67.90 21.96 -13.00
C GLN A 479 68.72 22.13 -11.71
N GLN A 480 69.09 21.03 -11.04
CA GLN A 480 69.95 21.08 -9.86
C GLN A 480 71.35 21.62 -10.19
N HIS A 481 71.95 21.18 -11.31
CA HIS A 481 73.24 21.69 -11.78
C HIS A 481 73.17 23.18 -12.17
N GLN A 482 72.10 23.60 -12.86
CA GLN A 482 71.89 25.01 -13.20
C GLN A 482 71.74 25.87 -11.94
N HIS A 483 70.95 25.42 -10.96
CA HIS A 483 70.71 26.16 -9.72
C HIS A 483 72.00 26.32 -8.90
N SER A 484 72.81 25.25 -8.79
CA SER A 484 74.08 25.31 -8.07
C SER A 484 75.09 26.24 -8.75
N ALA A 485 75.18 26.20 -10.09
CA ALA A 485 76.02 27.12 -10.86
C ALA A 485 75.61 28.59 -10.65
N ILE A 486 74.31 28.90 -10.77
CA ILE A 486 73.80 30.26 -10.56
C ILE A 486 74.10 30.75 -9.13
N MET A 487 73.87 29.91 -8.11
CA MET A 487 74.16 30.27 -6.72
C MET A 487 75.65 30.52 -6.46
N SER A 488 76.54 29.77 -7.12
CA SER A 488 78.00 29.98 -7.04
C SER A 488 78.40 31.36 -7.55
N ILE A 489 77.94 31.75 -8.75
CA ILE A 489 78.26 33.05 -9.36
C ILE A 489 77.67 34.19 -8.51
N LEU A 490 76.44 34.04 -8.03
CA LEU A 490 75.80 35.01 -7.15
C LEU A 490 76.58 35.23 -5.86
N GLY A 491 77.30 34.23 -5.37
CA GLY A 491 78.18 34.32 -4.19
C GLY A 491 79.34 35.30 -4.35
N GLN A 492 79.75 35.62 -5.59
CA GLN A 492 80.86 36.54 -5.89
C GLN A 492 80.42 38.01 -6.01
N LEU A 493 79.12 38.27 -6.07
CA LEU A 493 78.60 39.63 -6.00
C LEU A 493 78.73 40.19 -4.59
N ASP A 494 78.69 41.52 -4.49
CA ASP A 494 78.57 42.20 -3.21
C ASP A 494 77.30 41.71 -2.48
N PRO A 495 77.31 41.50 -1.14
CA PRO A 495 76.17 40.92 -0.42
C PRO A 495 74.85 41.64 -0.70
N ARG A 496 74.88 42.97 -0.86
CA ARG A 496 73.69 43.76 -1.14
C ARG A 496 73.19 43.58 -2.58
N GLU A 497 74.09 43.45 -3.55
CA GLU A 497 73.75 43.17 -4.95
C GLU A 497 73.17 41.76 -5.09
N ARG A 498 73.77 40.77 -4.42
CA ARG A 498 73.29 39.39 -4.37
C ARG A 498 71.87 39.30 -3.83
N ASP A 499 71.62 39.89 -2.66
CA ASP A 499 70.32 39.77 -2.00
C ASP A 499 69.21 40.47 -2.81
N ILE A 500 69.53 41.58 -3.49
CA ILE A 500 68.61 42.25 -4.43
C ILE A 500 68.25 41.32 -5.60
N ILE A 501 69.23 40.64 -6.20
CA ILE A 501 69.01 39.71 -7.32
C ILE A 501 68.22 38.47 -6.86
N LEU A 502 68.53 37.92 -5.68
CA LEU A 502 67.81 36.77 -5.12
C LEU A 502 66.32 37.05 -4.95
N HIS A 503 65.95 38.22 -4.38
CA HIS A 503 64.54 38.60 -4.20
C HIS A 503 63.88 38.98 -5.52
N ARG A 504 64.59 39.69 -6.41
CA ARG A 504 64.05 40.13 -7.71
C ARG A 504 63.64 38.96 -8.60
N PHE A 505 64.44 37.90 -8.62
CA PHE A 505 64.25 36.73 -9.48
C PHE A 505 63.70 35.51 -8.74
N GLY A 506 63.47 35.58 -7.43
CA GLY A 506 62.90 34.49 -6.64
C GLY A 506 63.78 33.23 -6.62
N LEU A 507 65.11 33.39 -6.60
CA LEU A 507 66.05 32.27 -6.77
C LEU A 507 66.26 31.42 -5.49
N ASN A 508 65.68 31.85 -4.38
CA ASN A 508 65.65 31.08 -3.13
C ASN A 508 64.51 30.06 -3.15
N LYS A 509 64.72 28.93 -2.46
CA LYS A 509 63.70 27.88 -2.35
C LYS A 509 62.45 28.45 -1.67
N GLY A 510 61.33 28.46 -2.41
CA GLY A 510 60.03 28.89 -1.90
C GLY A 510 59.78 30.40 -1.93
N THR A 511 60.62 31.19 -2.62
CA THR A 511 60.38 32.63 -2.80
C THR A 511 59.86 32.92 -4.21
N GLU A 512 58.79 33.71 -4.32
CA GLU A 512 58.34 34.26 -5.59
C GLU A 512 59.17 35.49 -5.99
N PRO A 513 59.32 35.79 -7.29
CA PRO A 513 60.03 36.98 -7.76
C PRO A 513 59.30 38.27 -7.34
N GLU A 514 60.01 39.15 -6.64
CA GLU A 514 59.49 40.46 -6.22
C GLU A 514 59.65 41.53 -7.32
N THR A 515 58.76 42.51 -7.34
CA THR A 515 58.87 43.68 -8.24
C THR A 515 59.94 44.66 -7.74
N LEU A 516 60.48 45.50 -8.64
CA LEU A 516 61.48 46.53 -8.28
C LEU A 516 61.04 47.47 -7.15
N GLU A 517 59.75 47.70 -7.04
CA GLU A 517 59.16 48.56 -5.99
C GLU A 517 59.12 47.86 -4.64
N GLN A 518 58.74 46.57 -4.61
CA GLN A 518 58.76 45.74 -3.40
C GLN A 518 60.18 45.55 -2.88
N VAL A 519 61.12 45.23 -3.77
CA VAL A 519 62.56 45.14 -3.42
C VAL A 519 63.05 46.52 -2.94
N GLY A 520 62.64 47.61 -3.59
CA GLY A 520 63.00 48.97 -3.16
C GLY A 520 62.55 49.27 -1.74
N HIS A 521 61.29 48.97 -1.41
CA HIS A 521 60.74 49.12 -0.07
C HIS A 521 61.50 48.28 0.97
N ARG A 522 61.90 47.06 0.62
CA ARG A 522 62.63 46.14 1.50
C ARG A 522 64.04 46.63 1.84
N PHE A 523 64.75 47.15 0.85
CA PHE A 523 66.13 47.63 1.00
C PHE A 523 66.23 49.14 1.30
N GLY A 524 65.10 49.81 1.56
CA GLY A 524 65.02 51.22 1.94
C GLY A 524 65.51 52.18 0.85
N VAL A 525 65.33 51.84 -0.43
CA VAL A 525 65.81 52.61 -1.58
C VAL A 525 64.72 52.78 -2.64
N THR A 526 64.89 53.76 -3.52
CA THR A 526 63.93 54.00 -4.61
C THR A 526 63.94 52.88 -5.63
N LYS A 527 62.80 52.66 -6.31
CA LYS A 527 62.66 51.71 -7.42
C LYS A 527 63.74 51.86 -8.49
N GLU A 528 64.05 53.10 -8.86
CA GLU A 528 65.09 53.40 -9.86
C GLU A 528 66.49 53.03 -9.35
N ARG A 529 66.73 53.15 -8.04
CA ARG A 529 68.00 52.69 -7.45
C ARG A 529 68.15 51.18 -7.51
N ILE A 530 67.09 50.41 -7.27
CA ILE A 530 67.11 48.95 -7.44
C ILE A 530 67.40 48.58 -8.90
N ARG A 531 66.74 49.22 -9.86
CA ARG A 531 66.96 48.99 -11.30
C ARG A 531 68.42 49.22 -11.72
N GLN A 532 69.04 50.28 -11.20
CA GLN A 532 70.46 50.57 -11.45
C GLN A 532 71.38 49.51 -10.86
N ILE A 533 71.08 49.04 -9.64
CA ILE A 533 71.86 47.99 -8.97
C ILE A 533 71.70 46.67 -9.72
N GLU A 534 70.48 46.30 -10.12
CA GLU A 534 70.18 45.12 -10.93
C GLU A 534 70.98 45.13 -12.25
N SER A 535 70.93 46.23 -13.01
CA SER A 535 71.65 46.33 -14.28
C SER A 535 73.18 46.19 -14.12
N ARG A 536 73.74 46.76 -13.05
CA ARG A 536 75.16 46.63 -12.71
C ARG A 536 75.50 45.21 -12.27
N ALA A 537 74.70 44.60 -11.41
CA ALA A 537 74.88 43.23 -10.93
C ALA A 537 74.80 42.23 -12.09
N LEU A 538 73.82 42.33 -12.98
CA LEU A 538 73.71 41.49 -14.18
C LEU A 538 74.92 41.65 -15.11
N SER A 539 75.44 42.88 -15.26
CA SER A 539 76.65 43.12 -16.05
C SER A 539 77.89 42.47 -15.42
N LYS A 540 78.00 42.45 -14.08
CA LYS A 540 79.06 41.74 -13.36
C LYS A 540 78.91 40.22 -13.50
N LEU A 541 77.71 39.68 -13.28
CA LEU A 541 77.41 38.25 -13.45
C LEU A 541 77.77 37.77 -14.85
N LYS A 542 77.47 38.56 -15.89
CA LYS A 542 77.83 38.23 -17.27
C LYS A 542 79.35 38.15 -17.48
N LYS A 543 80.14 39.03 -16.83
CA LYS A 543 81.61 38.97 -16.91
C LYS A 543 82.15 37.73 -16.20
N ILE A 544 81.68 37.48 -14.98
CA ILE A 544 82.09 36.31 -14.18
C ILE A 544 81.77 35.00 -14.92
N ALA A 545 80.57 34.88 -15.50
CA ALA A 545 80.18 33.70 -16.27
C ALA A 545 81.09 33.43 -17.48
N VAL A 546 81.59 34.48 -18.14
CA VAL A 546 82.52 34.37 -19.28
C VAL A 546 83.93 34.02 -18.80
N GLU A 547 84.39 34.61 -17.70
CA GLU A 547 85.72 34.36 -17.12
C GLU A 547 85.87 32.94 -16.59
N GLU A 548 84.85 32.40 -15.92
CA GLU A 548 84.86 31.05 -15.34
C GLU A 548 84.51 29.93 -16.33
N LYS A 549 84.18 30.26 -17.60
CA LYS A 549 83.75 29.31 -18.64
C LYS A 549 82.69 28.32 -18.14
N LEU A 550 81.69 28.82 -17.43
CA LEU A 550 80.65 27.98 -16.85
C LEU A 550 79.75 27.39 -17.95
N GLU A 551 79.79 26.07 -18.09
CA GLU A 551 78.81 25.35 -18.89
C GLU A 551 77.50 25.25 -18.09
N ILE A 552 76.48 25.99 -18.52
CA ILE A 552 75.12 25.91 -17.95
C ILE A 552 74.37 24.85 -18.77
N PRO A 553 74.08 23.65 -18.23
CA PRO A 553 73.49 22.58 -19.01
C PRO A 553 72.09 22.97 -19.49
N GLY A 554 71.82 22.98 -20.79
CA GLY A 554 70.48 23.27 -21.36
C GLY A 554 70.21 24.72 -21.77
N VAL A 555 71.25 25.55 -21.93
CA VAL A 555 71.20 26.88 -22.57
C VAL A 555 72.04 26.89 -23.83
#